data_AF-A0AAN4YUF0-F1
#
_entry.id   AF-A0AAN4YUF0-F1
#
_cell.length_a   1.000
_cell.length_b   1.000
_cell.length_c   1.000
_cell.angle_alpha   90.00
_cell.angle_beta   90.00
_cell.angle_gamma   90.00
#
_symmetry.space_group_name_H-M   'P 1'
#
loop_
_entity.id
_entity.type
_entity.pdbx_description
1 polymer ?
#
loop_
_entity_poly.entity_id
_entity_poly.type
_entity_poly.pdbx_seq_one_letter_code
_entity_poly.pdbx_strand_id
1 'polypeptide(L)'
;MPCPNSVGNRTPQLLQSLSRFASDKEAEIETICNTNHQEFVTSVNQLLRIREGTVSLTAEILDLNQSIQASTEKLAEQKKALVESRSHRQNIDETSRAIQDCLEVLRLANQIHDLLARKNHYAALRALDELQNVHLKGVTKYKIADMIQRSVPATQKAIAEAVMSDLNTWLYRIREMSQYLGEIALYHTDLRKTRQKERADMTPYLGHFKLNSAIELVSDEHEEYDLLQNEELQVDFTPLFECLHIHQSLGHMDKFRSEYANTRRRQKELLIPPSITLVDEDGASLHNLLEEMAGFAIVERSTMKRVPDLRSPVDVSIIPCTCLLRQEM
;
A
#
# COMPACT_ATOMS: atom_id res chain seq x y z
N MET A 1 -145.16 33.78 -28.59
CA MET A 1 -145.73 32.89 -29.61
C MET A 1 -144.87 31.63 -29.69
N PRO A 2 -145.49 30.47 -29.92
CA PRO A 2 -145.22 29.18 -29.26
C PRO A 2 -144.24 28.27 -30.01
N CYS A 3 -143.85 27.17 -29.35
CA CYS A 3 -143.16 26.00 -29.91
C CYS A 3 -143.88 25.42 -31.15
N PRO A 4 -143.20 24.56 -31.94
CA PRO A 4 -143.55 23.14 -31.79
C PRO A 4 -142.40 22.13 -31.93
N ASN A 5 -142.34 21.23 -30.94
CA ASN A 5 -142.18 19.77 -30.96
C ASN A 5 -141.46 18.99 -32.09
N SER A 6 -140.81 17.93 -31.60
CA SER A 6 -140.56 16.60 -32.21
C SER A 6 -139.18 16.37 -32.82
N VAL A 7 -138.33 15.57 -32.16
CA VAL A 7 -137.89 14.22 -32.61
C VAL A 7 -137.23 13.49 -31.42
N GLY A 8 -138.01 12.74 -30.66
CA GLY A 8 -137.51 11.72 -29.72
C GLY A 8 -137.22 10.43 -30.48
N ASN A 9 -135.98 9.91 -30.38
CA ASN A 9 -135.52 8.52 -30.56
C ASN A 9 -134.06 8.37 -31.05
N ARG A 10 -133.37 9.45 -31.44
CA ARG A 10 -131.97 9.35 -31.93
C ARG A 10 -130.92 9.30 -30.81
N THR A 11 -131.15 9.99 -29.71
CA THR A 11 -130.23 10.03 -28.56
C THR A 11 -130.02 8.67 -27.87
N PRO A 12 -131.05 7.85 -27.57
CA PRO A 12 -130.85 6.55 -26.94
C PRO A 12 -130.19 5.53 -27.89
N GLN A 13 -130.49 5.58 -29.19
CA GLN A 13 -129.85 4.73 -30.19
C GLN A 13 -128.37 5.09 -30.39
N LEU A 14 -128.04 6.39 -30.42
CA LEU A 14 -126.66 6.86 -30.52
C LEU A 14 -125.85 6.43 -29.28
N LEU A 15 -126.40 6.61 -28.08
CA LEU A 15 -125.81 6.14 -26.82
C LEU A 15 -125.58 4.63 -26.81
N GLN A 16 -126.51 3.85 -27.34
CA GLN A 16 -126.37 2.39 -27.42
C GLN A 16 -125.32 1.96 -28.46
N SER A 17 -125.23 2.63 -29.60
CA SER A 17 -124.15 2.38 -30.57
C SER A 17 -122.78 2.82 -30.05
N LEU A 18 -122.72 3.91 -29.27
CA LEU A 18 -121.49 4.41 -28.68
C LEU A 18 -121.04 3.52 -27.50
N SER A 19 -121.99 3.00 -26.71
CA SER A 19 -121.67 2.02 -25.66
C SER A 19 -121.25 0.68 -26.24
N ARG A 20 -121.85 0.26 -27.36
CA ARG A 20 -121.44 -0.96 -28.07
C ARG A 20 -120.06 -0.80 -28.71
N PHE A 21 -119.77 0.35 -29.33
CA PHE A 21 -118.44 0.63 -29.86
C PHE A 21 -117.39 0.75 -28.75
N ALA A 22 -117.72 1.39 -27.62
CA ALA A 22 -116.86 1.43 -26.45
C ALA A 22 -116.58 0.01 -25.94
N SER A 23 -117.62 -0.83 -25.80
CA SER A 23 -117.48 -2.23 -25.38
C SER A 23 -116.68 -3.08 -26.37
N ASP A 24 -116.87 -2.89 -27.69
CA ASP A 24 -116.14 -3.61 -28.73
C ASP A 24 -114.65 -3.18 -28.71
N LYS A 25 -114.37 -1.89 -28.48
CA LYS A 25 -113.01 -1.38 -28.31
C LYS A 25 -112.37 -1.79 -26.99
N GLU A 26 -113.13 -1.87 -25.91
CA GLU A 26 -112.67 -2.42 -24.62
C GLU A 26 -112.29 -3.89 -24.80
N ALA A 27 -113.10 -4.67 -25.53
CA ALA A 27 -112.83 -6.09 -25.81
C ALA A 27 -111.62 -6.28 -26.74
N GLU A 28 -111.44 -5.41 -27.74
CA GLU A 28 -110.26 -5.40 -28.62
C GLU A 28 -108.98 -5.03 -27.84
N ILE A 29 -109.07 -4.05 -26.94
CA ILE A 29 -107.97 -3.69 -26.04
C ILE A 29 -107.69 -4.84 -25.07
N GLU A 30 -108.69 -5.51 -24.52
CA GLU A 30 -108.50 -6.69 -23.67
C GLU A 30 -107.83 -7.84 -24.42
N THR A 31 -108.20 -8.09 -25.68
CA THR A 31 -107.55 -9.14 -26.47
C THR A 31 -106.10 -8.80 -26.76
N ILE A 32 -105.80 -7.58 -27.22
CA ILE A 32 -104.43 -7.15 -27.48
C ILE A 32 -103.60 -7.13 -26.19
N CYS A 33 -104.18 -6.66 -25.10
CA CYS A 33 -103.53 -6.66 -23.79
C CYS A 33 -103.27 -8.09 -23.33
N ASN A 34 -104.23 -9.00 -23.38
CA ASN A 34 -104.02 -10.40 -23.00
C ASN A 34 -103.00 -11.12 -23.89
N THR A 35 -102.91 -10.77 -25.17
CA THR A 35 -101.95 -11.40 -26.10
C THR A 35 -100.52 -10.93 -25.83
N ASN A 36 -100.31 -9.63 -25.60
CA ASN A 36 -98.97 -9.04 -25.45
C ASN A 36 -98.53 -8.84 -24.00
N HIS A 37 -99.42 -8.92 -23.01
CA HIS A 37 -99.08 -8.70 -21.61
C HIS A 37 -98.06 -9.72 -21.12
N GLN A 38 -98.19 -10.98 -21.52
CA GLN A 38 -97.24 -12.02 -21.13
C GLN A 38 -95.84 -11.76 -21.68
N GLU A 39 -95.71 -11.35 -22.95
CA GLU A 39 -94.43 -11.02 -23.58
C GLU A 39 -93.80 -9.74 -22.99
N PHE A 40 -94.63 -8.72 -22.71
CA PHE A 40 -94.21 -7.50 -22.06
C PHE A 40 -93.70 -7.76 -20.64
N VAL A 41 -94.45 -8.52 -19.83
CA VAL A 41 -94.04 -8.94 -18.48
C VAL A 41 -92.76 -9.77 -18.54
N THR A 42 -92.59 -10.63 -19.55
CA THR A 42 -91.37 -11.43 -19.71
C THR A 42 -90.16 -10.54 -20.05
N SER A 43 -90.32 -9.56 -20.93
CA SER A 43 -89.27 -8.60 -21.32
C SER A 43 -88.87 -7.67 -20.18
N VAL A 44 -89.85 -7.21 -19.39
CA VAL A 44 -89.61 -6.41 -18.17
C VAL A 44 -88.85 -7.24 -17.12
N ASN A 45 -89.25 -8.50 -16.91
CA ASN A 45 -88.52 -9.41 -16.02
C ASN A 45 -87.08 -9.66 -16.50
N GLN A 46 -86.86 -9.79 -17.81
CA GLN A 46 -85.50 -9.91 -18.37
C GLN A 46 -84.66 -8.65 -18.14
N LEU A 47 -85.22 -7.45 -18.35
CA LEU A 47 -84.53 -6.20 -18.05
C LEU A 47 -84.22 -6.04 -16.56
N LEU A 48 -85.13 -6.45 -15.67
CA LEU A 48 -84.88 -6.45 -14.23
C LEU A 48 -83.74 -7.42 -13.87
N ARG A 49 -83.70 -8.60 -14.49
CA ARG A 49 -82.66 -9.60 -14.28
C ARG A 49 -81.30 -9.16 -14.82
N ILE A 50 -81.27 -8.48 -15.98
CA ILE A 50 -80.05 -7.87 -16.54
C ILE A 50 -79.57 -6.73 -15.64
N ARG A 51 -80.48 -5.90 -15.13
CA ARG A 51 -80.15 -4.84 -14.18
C ARG A 51 -79.55 -5.42 -12.89
N GLU A 52 -80.16 -6.46 -12.34
CA GLU A 52 -79.65 -7.17 -11.16
C GLU A 52 -78.27 -7.77 -11.43
N GLY A 53 -78.07 -8.44 -12.57
CA GLY A 53 -76.76 -8.95 -12.98
C GLY A 53 -75.71 -7.86 -13.19
N THR A 54 -76.10 -6.70 -13.73
CA THR A 54 -75.21 -5.55 -13.90
C THR A 54 -74.80 -4.97 -12.55
N VAL A 55 -75.74 -4.87 -11.61
CA VAL A 55 -75.46 -4.41 -10.23
C VAL A 55 -74.52 -5.38 -9.53
N SER A 56 -74.77 -6.69 -9.63
CA SER A 56 -73.89 -7.73 -9.08
C SER A 56 -72.48 -7.64 -9.68
N LEU A 57 -72.37 -7.52 -11.00
CA LEU A 57 -71.07 -7.40 -11.68
C LEU A 57 -70.34 -6.13 -11.27
N THR A 58 -71.04 -5.00 -11.12
CA THR A 58 -70.40 -3.77 -10.63
C THR A 58 -69.91 -3.91 -9.19
N ALA A 59 -70.61 -4.66 -8.34
CA ALA A 59 -70.16 -4.97 -6.99
C ALA A 59 -68.90 -5.85 -7.00
N GLU A 60 -68.88 -6.92 -7.80
CA GLU A 60 -67.70 -7.78 -7.94
C GLU A 60 -66.49 -7.02 -8.50
N ILE A 61 -66.70 -6.10 -9.46
CA ILE A 61 -65.62 -5.25 -9.98
C ILE A 61 -65.08 -4.31 -8.90
N LEU A 62 -65.95 -3.73 -8.05
CA LEU A 62 -65.53 -2.88 -6.95
C LEU A 62 -64.74 -3.67 -5.90
N ASP A 63 -65.23 -4.84 -5.51
CA ASP A 63 -64.55 -5.73 -4.56
C ASP A 63 -63.18 -6.17 -5.09
N LEU A 64 -63.11 -6.54 -6.38
CA LEU A 64 -61.86 -6.90 -7.03
C LEU A 64 -60.89 -5.71 -7.08
N ASN A 65 -61.38 -4.51 -7.42
CA ASN A 65 -60.54 -3.31 -7.46
C ASN A 65 -59.99 -2.98 -6.06
N GLN A 66 -60.82 -3.10 -5.02
CA GLN A 66 -60.39 -2.88 -3.64
C GLN A 66 -59.35 -3.94 -3.21
N SER A 67 -59.55 -5.21 -3.57
CA SER A 67 -58.59 -6.29 -3.32
C SER A 67 -57.26 -6.09 -4.07
N ILE A 68 -57.32 -5.63 -5.33
CA ILE A 68 -56.13 -5.28 -6.12
C ILE A 68 -55.39 -4.10 -5.51
N GLN A 69 -56.11 -3.06 -5.07
CA GLN A 69 -55.50 -1.90 -4.41
C GLN A 69 -54.79 -2.30 -3.11
N ALA A 70 -55.46 -3.06 -2.25
CA ALA A 70 -54.87 -3.57 -1.00
C ALA A 70 -53.63 -4.44 -1.27
N SER A 71 -53.70 -5.32 -2.28
CA SER A 71 -52.56 -6.15 -2.68
C SER A 71 -51.41 -5.32 -3.25
N THR A 72 -51.72 -4.26 -4.02
CA THR A 72 -50.73 -3.35 -4.62
C THR A 72 -50.04 -2.50 -3.55
N GLU A 73 -50.78 -2.03 -2.56
CA GLU A 73 -50.24 -1.26 -1.43
C GLU A 73 -49.29 -2.12 -0.59
N LYS A 74 -49.70 -3.35 -0.26
CA LYS A 74 -48.83 -4.32 0.41
C LYS A 74 -47.57 -4.65 -0.39
N LEU A 75 -47.70 -4.79 -1.71
CA LEU A 75 -46.55 -5.03 -2.59
C LEU A 75 -45.61 -3.81 -2.66
N ALA A 76 -46.16 -2.60 -2.66
CA ALA A 76 -45.37 -1.37 -2.65
C ALA A 76 -44.56 -1.25 -1.35
N GLU A 77 -45.16 -1.58 -0.20
CA GLU A 77 -44.48 -1.61 1.09
C GLU A 77 -43.35 -2.64 1.12
N GLN A 78 -43.61 -3.87 0.65
CA GLN A 78 -42.59 -4.92 0.54
C GLN A 78 -41.45 -4.51 -0.40
N LYS A 79 -41.76 -3.87 -1.53
CA LYS A 79 -40.74 -3.35 -2.46
C LYS A 79 -39.88 -2.28 -1.80
N LYS A 80 -40.48 -1.38 -1.01
CA LYS A 80 -39.74 -0.34 -0.28
C LYS A 80 -38.77 -0.98 0.73
N ALA A 81 -39.25 -1.93 1.53
CA ALA A 81 -38.41 -2.69 2.47
C ALA A 81 -37.26 -3.43 1.76
N LEU A 82 -37.52 -3.98 0.56
CA LEU A 82 -36.48 -4.65 -0.24
C LEU A 82 -35.40 -3.67 -0.74
N VAL A 83 -35.79 -2.45 -1.16
CA VAL A 83 -34.84 -1.42 -1.59
C VAL A 83 -33.98 -0.95 -0.41
N GLU A 84 -34.59 -0.73 0.75
CA GLU A 84 -33.87 -0.38 1.98
C GLU A 84 -32.89 -1.50 2.38
N SER A 85 -33.31 -2.76 2.36
CA SER A 85 -32.45 -3.92 2.62
C SER A 85 -31.27 -4.01 1.63
N ARG A 86 -31.51 -3.73 0.34
CA ARG A 86 -30.45 -3.68 -0.67
C ARG A 86 -29.44 -2.55 -0.41
N SER A 87 -29.91 -1.38 0.00
CA SER A 87 -29.07 -0.25 0.39
C SER A 87 -28.19 -0.62 1.60
N HIS A 88 -28.80 -1.22 2.64
CA HIS A 88 -28.04 -1.70 3.80
C HIS A 88 -26.99 -2.74 3.42
N ARG A 89 -27.32 -3.70 2.54
CA ARG A 89 -26.36 -4.68 2.05
C ARG A 89 -25.22 -4.04 1.27
N GLN A 90 -25.51 -3.07 0.41
CA GLN A 90 -24.47 -2.32 -0.30
C GLN A 90 -23.54 -1.59 0.67
N ASN A 91 -24.10 -0.93 1.70
CA ASN A 91 -23.30 -0.26 2.73
C ASN A 91 -22.44 -1.26 3.52
N ILE A 92 -22.96 -2.45 3.81
CA ILE A 92 -22.20 -3.54 4.44
C ILE A 92 -21.06 -4.01 3.52
N ASP A 93 -21.32 -4.21 2.23
CA ASP A 93 -20.31 -4.65 1.25
C ASP A 93 -19.22 -3.59 1.03
N GLU A 94 -19.57 -2.31 1.04
CA GLU A 94 -18.62 -1.18 0.99
C GLU A 94 -17.79 -1.11 2.27
N THR A 95 -18.41 -1.28 3.44
CA THR A 95 -17.71 -1.30 4.73
C THR A 95 -16.78 -2.50 4.84
N SER A 96 -17.21 -3.67 4.36
CA SER A 96 -16.38 -4.89 4.37
C SER A 96 -15.14 -4.71 3.48
N ARG A 97 -15.30 -4.14 2.28
CA ARG A 97 -14.16 -3.81 1.40
C ARG A 97 -13.21 -2.81 2.06
N ALA A 98 -13.74 -1.74 2.65
CA ALA A 98 -12.93 -0.75 3.37
C ALA A 98 -12.12 -1.34 4.53
N ILE A 99 -12.72 -2.25 5.31
CA ILE A 99 -12.04 -2.95 6.41
C ILE A 99 -10.96 -3.87 5.85
N GLN A 100 -11.23 -4.61 4.78
CA GLN A 100 -10.24 -5.49 4.16
C GLN A 100 -9.03 -4.71 3.66
N ASP A 101 -9.25 -3.56 3.01
CA ASP A 101 -8.17 -2.69 2.56
C ASP A 101 -7.35 -2.19 3.76
N CYS A 102 -8.01 -1.76 4.85
CA CYS A 102 -7.33 -1.33 6.07
C CYS A 102 -6.51 -2.46 6.72
N LEU A 103 -6.99 -3.70 6.68
CA LEU A 103 -6.27 -4.87 7.18
C LEU A 103 -5.02 -5.16 6.37
N GLU A 104 -5.06 -5.04 5.04
CA GLU A 104 -3.86 -5.22 4.21
C GLU A 104 -2.81 -4.15 4.52
N VAL A 105 -3.21 -2.89 4.68
CA VAL A 105 -2.28 -1.82 5.08
C VAL A 105 -1.63 -2.13 6.43
N LEU A 106 -2.41 -2.60 7.42
CA LEU A 106 -1.90 -3.00 8.73
C LEU A 106 -0.99 -4.22 8.66
N ARG A 107 -1.29 -5.20 7.79
CA ARG A 107 -0.46 -6.39 7.59
C ARG A 107 0.90 -6.02 7.01
N LEU A 108 0.94 -5.12 6.03
CA LEU A 108 2.18 -4.59 5.47
C LEU A 108 2.97 -3.79 6.50
N ALA A 109 2.30 -2.98 7.34
CA ALA A 109 2.95 -2.28 8.44
C ALA A 109 3.61 -3.26 9.44
N ASN A 110 2.92 -4.33 9.83
CA ASN A 110 3.49 -5.38 10.66
C ASN A 110 4.67 -6.09 9.97
N GLN A 111 4.56 -6.36 8.67
CA GLN A 111 5.66 -6.94 7.90
C GLN A 111 6.91 -6.05 7.90
N ILE A 112 6.77 -4.72 7.85
CA ILE A 112 7.91 -3.78 7.96
C ILE A 112 8.58 -3.92 9.33
N HIS A 113 7.80 -4.03 10.41
CA HIS A 113 8.35 -4.26 11.74
C HIS A 113 9.05 -5.62 11.86
N ASP A 114 8.53 -6.67 11.24
CA ASP A 114 9.18 -7.99 11.19
C ASP A 114 10.48 -7.97 10.38
N LEU A 115 10.52 -7.23 9.26
CA LEU A 115 11.72 -7.06 8.45
C LEU A 115 12.82 -6.29 9.22
N LEU A 116 12.42 -5.28 10.00
CA LEU A 116 13.32 -4.56 10.89
C LEU A 116 13.91 -5.49 11.97
N ALA A 117 13.09 -6.38 12.55
CA ALA A 117 13.55 -7.37 13.51
C ALA A 117 14.54 -8.38 12.89
N ARG A 118 14.38 -8.71 11.60
CA ARG A 118 15.30 -9.59 10.84
C ARG A 118 16.57 -8.89 10.35
N LYS A 119 16.78 -7.61 10.68
CA LYS A 119 17.90 -6.77 10.21
C LYS A 119 18.00 -6.62 8.69
N ASN A 120 16.88 -6.76 7.96
CA ASN A 120 16.87 -6.48 6.53
C ASN A 120 16.37 -5.04 6.30
N HIS A 121 17.26 -4.08 6.49
CA HIS A 121 16.91 -2.65 6.55
C HIS A 121 16.51 -2.11 5.19
N TYR A 122 17.17 -2.55 4.11
CA TYR A 122 16.81 -2.17 2.76
C TYR A 122 15.41 -2.66 2.37
N ALA A 123 15.09 -3.94 2.63
CA ALA A 123 13.76 -4.46 2.36
C ALA A 123 12.68 -3.74 3.18
N ALA A 124 12.97 -3.42 4.44
CA ALA A 124 12.08 -2.67 5.31
C ALA A 124 11.80 -1.25 4.77
N LEU A 125 12.84 -0.53 4.31
CA LEU A 125 12.69 0.80 3.72
C LEU A 125 11.88 0.76 2.41
N ARG A 126 12.13 -0.23 1.56
CA ARG A 126 11.39 -0.41 0.31
C ARG A 126 9.92 -0.73 0.55
N ALA A 127 9.64 -1.63 1.49
CA ALA A 127 8.27 -1.96 1.88
C ALA A 127 7.53 -0.75 2.49
N LEU A 128 8.26 0.11 3.23
CA LEU A 128 7.73 1.36 3.75
C LEU A 128 7.39 2.37 2.64
N ASP A 129 8.24 2.47 1.62
CA ASP A 129 7.99 3.32 0.45
C ASP A 129 6.82 2.80 -0.40
N GLU A 130 6.70 1.48 -0.57
CA GLU A 130 5.56 0.84 -1.22
C GLU A 130 4.24 1.08 -0.46
N LEU A 131 4.27 0.97 0.87
CA LEU A 131 3.14 1.29 1.74
C LEU A 131 2.69 2.75 1.54
N GLN A 132 3.65 3.68 1.47
CA GLN A 132 3.37 5.11 1.29
C GLN A 132 2.84 5.45 -0.10
N ASN A 133 3.42 4.87 -1.15
CA ASN A 133 3.14 5.27 -2.53
C ASN A 133 1.96 4.54 -3.17
N VAL A 134 1.71 3.29 -2.78
CA VAL A 134 0.68 2.43 -3.39
C VAL A 134 -0.55 2.34 -2.48
N HIS A 135 -0.35 1.89 -1.23
CA HIS A 135 -1.46 1.51 -0.37
C HIS A 135 -2.08 2.69 0.38
N LEU A 136 -1.28 3.68 0.79
CA LEU A 136 -1.77 4.87 1.48
C LEU A 136 -2.61 5.79 0.57
N LYS A 137 -2.31 5.86 -0.74
CA LYS A 137 -3.08 6.69 -1.70
C LYS A 137 -4.53 6.22 -1.84
N GLY A 138 -4.79 4.91 -1.75
CA GLY A 138 -6.14 4.34 -1.85
C GLY A 138 -6.99 4.54 -0.59
N VAL A 139 -6.35 4.66 0.59
CA VAL A 139 -7.01 4.56 1.91
C VAL A 139 -7.04 5.91 2.66
N THR A 140 -6.65 7.01 2.02
CA THR A 140 -6.56 8.37 2.61
C THR A 140 -7.83 8.88 3.30
N LYS A 141 -9.00 8.28 3.05
CA LYS A 141 -10.27 8.65 3.68
C LYS A 141 -10.40 8.19 5.13
N TYR A 142 -9.59 7.24 5.57
CA TYR A 142 -9.73 6.60 6.89
C TYR A 142 -8.69 7.09 7.88
N LYS A 143 -9.07 7.21 9.17
CA LYS A 143 -8.16 7.65 10.25
C LYS A 143 -6.90 6.78 10.40
N ILE A 144 -6.98 5.50 10.03
CA ILE A 144 -5.84 4.57 10.04
C ILE A 144 -4.74 5.07 9.10
N ALA A 145 -5.09 5.62 7.93
CA ALA A 145 -4.12 6.17 7.00
C ALA A 145 -3.36 7.37 7.59
N ASP A 146 -4.04 8.28 8.30
CA ASP A 146 -3.37 9.40 8.99
C ASP A 146 -2.45 8.90 10.11
N MET A 147 -2.88 7.91 10.90
CA MET A 147 -2.05 7.32 11.94
C MET A 147 -0.78 6.68 11.38
N ILE A 148 -0.89 5.92 10.29
CA ILE A 148 0.26 5.29 9.64
C ILE A 148 1.16 6.34 8.98
N GLN A 149 0.59 7.36 8.33
CA GLN A 149 1.37 8.44 7.73
C GLN A 149 2.19 9.21 8.77
N ARG A 150 1.66 9.39 9.99
CA ARG A 150 2.40 9.96 11.12
C ARG A 150 3.49 9.02 11.65
N SER A 151 3.31 7.71 11.55
CA SER A 151 4.32 6.75 12.00
C SER A 151 5.43 6.51 10.99
N VAL A 152 5.22 6.76 9.68
CA VAL A 152 6.26 6.63 8.63
C VAL A 152 7.58 7.32 9.01
N PRO A 153 7.63 8.62 9.36
CA PRO A 153 8.90 9.29 9.70
C PRO A 153 9.56 8.70 10.96
N ALA A 154 8.76 8.21 11.92
CA ALA A 154 9.29 7.55 13.11
C ALA A 154 9.96 6.21 12.73
N THR A 155 9.33 5.42 11.85
CA THR A 155 9.91 4.16 11.33
C THR A 155 11.15 4.42 10.47
N GLN A 156 11.16 5.45 9.62
CA GLN A 156 12.34 5.85 8.86
C GLN A 156 13.52 6.21 9.78
N LYS A 157 13.25 6.97 10.85
CA LYS A 157 14.25 7.31 11.84
C LYS A 157 14.77 6.07 12.58
N ALA A 158 13.88 5.14 12.95
CA ALA A 158 14.28 3.88 13.58
C ALA A 158 15.17 3.01 12.66
N ILE A 159 14.86 2.95 11.36
CA ILE A 159 15.70 2.29 10.35
C ILE A 159 17.08 2.97 10.29
N ALA A 160 17.12 4.30 10.20
CA ALA A 160 18.39 5.05 10.14
C ALA A 160 19.26 4.80 11.38
N GLU A 161 18.67 4.81 12.59
CA GLU A 161 19.37 4.52 13.84
C GLU A 161 19.88 3.07 13.90
N ALA A 162 19.07 2.09 13.47
CA ALA A 162 19.47 0.69 13.44
C ALA A 162 20.65 0.44 12.48
N VAL A 163 20.58 1.03 11.29
CA VAL A 163 21.63 0.94 10.27
C VAL A 163 22.93 1.62 10.74
N MET A 164 22.84 2.76 11.43
CA MET A 164 23.99 3.40 12.06
C MET A 164 24.59 2.55 13.17
N SER A 165 23.78 1.84 13.95
CA SER A 165 24.25 0.91 14.99
C SER A 165 25.01 -0.28 14.39
N ASP A 166 24.47 -0.89 13.31
CA ASP A 166 25.14 -1.97 12.60
C ASP A 166 26.46 -1.49 11.95
N LEU A 167 26.48 -0.27 11.40
CA LEU A 167 27.73 0.36 10.92
C LEU A 167 28.73 0.58 12.06
N ASN A 168 28.34 1.13 13.20
CA ASN A 168 29.23 1.33 14.34
C ASN A 168 29.81 0.01 14.87
N THR A 169 28.99 -1.05 14.89
CA THR A 169 29.43 -2.40 15.22
C THR A 169 30.46 -2.92 14.22
N TRP A 170 30.24 -2.66 12.93
CA TRP A 170 31.21 -3.00 11.89
C TRP A 170 32.51 -2.20 12.00
N LEU A 171 32.43 -0.89 12.29
CA LEU A 171 33.60 -0.02 12.54
C LEU A 171 34.43 -0.48 13.73
N TYR A 172 33.79 -1.06 14.74
CA TYR A 172 34.47 -1.67 15.88
C TYR A 172 35.20 -2.96 15.49
N ARG A 173 34.53 -3.88 14.79
CA ARG A 173 35.17 -5.12 14.28
C ARG A 173 36.34 -4.81 13.37
N ILE A 174 36.18 -3.86 12.45
CA ILE A 174 37.26 -3.42 11.57
C ILE A 174 38.44 -2.86 12.35
N ARG A 175 38.22 -2.17 13.47
CA ARG A 175 39.32 -1.70 14.31
C ARG A 175 40.11 -2.87 14.89
N GLU A 176 39.44 -3.89 15.43
CA GLU A 176 40.12 -5.09 15.96
C GLU A 176 40.87 -5.83 14.85
N MET A 177 40.25 -5.99 13.68
CA MET A 177 40.90 -6.63 12.53
C MET A 177 42.02 -5.79 11.93
N SER A 178 41.99 -4.46 12.09
CA SER A 178 43.01 -3.59 11.50
C SER A 178 44.39 -3.83 12.10
N GLN A 179 44.49 -4.16 13.39
CA GLN A 179 45.79 -4.51 14.00
C GLN A 179 46.41 -5.72 13.29
N TYR A 180 45.65 -6.80 13.13
CA TYR A 180 46.10 -8.00 12.45
C TYR A 180 46.36 -7.78 10.95
N LEU A 181 45.58 -6.92 10.29
CA LEU A 181 45.87 -6.48 8.92
C LEU A 181 47.23 -5.75 8.82
N GLY A 182 47.56 -4.97 9.84
CA GLY A 182 48.85 -4.30 9.97
C GLY A 182 50.01 -5.27 10.12
N GLU A 183 49.86 -6.29 10.97
CA GLU A 183 50.83 -7.38 11.16
C GLU A 183 51.10 -8.10 9.83
N ILE A 184 50.05 -8.56 9.13
CA ILE A 184 50.18 -9.20 7.81
C ILE A 184 50.87 -8.27 6.81
N ALA A 185 50.47 -6.99 6.76
CA ALA A 185 51.05 -6.03 5.84
C ALA A 185 52.55 -5.80 6.10
N LEU A 186 52.96 -5.68 7.37
CA LEU A 186 54.36 -5.53 7.75
C LEU A 186 55.15 -6.82 7.49
N TYR A 187 54.57 -7.99 7.76
CA TYR A 187 55.17 -9.29 7.47
C TYR A 187 55.47 -9.46 5.98
N HIS A 188 54.49 -9.20 5.10
CA HIS A 188 54.72 -9.24 3.66
C HIS A 188 55.70 -8.17 3.19
N THR A 189 55.70 -6.99 3.82
CA THR A 189 56.69 -5.94 3.52
C THR A 189 58.11 -6.40 3.88
N ASP A 190 58.29 -7.11 5.00
CA ASP A 190 59.58 -7.65 5.40
C ASP A 190 60.03 -8.79 4.47
N LEU A 191 59.11 -9.67 4.07
CA LEU A 191 59.37 -10.71 3.07
C LEU A 191 59.80 -10.13 1.72
N ARG A 192 59.23 -8.99 1.31
CA ARG A 192 59.66 -8.26 0.09
C ARG A 192 61.08 -7.70 0.26
N LYS A 193 61.41 -7.13 1.42
CA LYS A 193 62.75 -6.62 1.71
C LYS A 193 63.80 -7.73 1.69
N THR A 194 63.51 -8.90 2.26
CA THR A 194 64.45 -10.03 2.26
C THR A 194 64.69 -10.54 0.84
N ARG A 195 63.63 -10.74 0.05
CA ARG A 195 63.74 -11.09 -1.39
C ARG A 195 64.53 -10.07 -2.19
N GLN A 196 64.30 -8.77 -1.97
CA GLN A 196 65.05 -7.72 -2.66
C GLN A 196 66.54 -7.75 -2.27
N LYS A 197 66.83 -7.97 -0.99
CA LYS A 197 68.21 -8.09 -0.49
C LYS A 197 68.93 -9.28 -1.13
N GLU A 198 68.28 -10.44 -1.22
CA GLU A 198 68.82 -11.61 -1.91
C GLU A 198 69.09 -11.34 -3.40
N ARG A 199 68.20 -10.61 -4.09
CA ARG A 199 68.42 -10.21 -5.50
C ARG A 199 69.58 -9.23 -5.66
N ALA A 200 69.70 -8.27 -4.74
CA ALA A 200 70.80 -7.31 -4.72
C ALA A 200 72.16 -8.01 -4.49
N ASP A 201 72.19 -9.02 -3.62
CA ASP A 201 73.39 -9.83 -3.37
C ASP A 201 73.76 -10.71 -4.58
N MET A 202 72.77 -11.22 -5.33
CA MET A 202 72.99 -12.02 -6.54
C MET A 202 73.45 -11.22 -7.75
N THR A 203 73.15 -9.91 -7.81
CA THR A 203 73.46 -9.06 -8.98
C THR A 203 74.35 -7.87 -8.57
N PRO A 204 75.69 -8.00 -8.64
CA PRO A 204 76.62 -6.96 -8.16
C PRO A 204 76.52 -5.62 -8.90
N TYR A 205 75.94 -5.60 -10.11
CA TYR A 205 75.65 -4.37 -10.85
C TYR A 205 74.54 -3.53 -10.18
N LEU A 206 73.56 -4.17 -9.52
CA LEU A 206 72.48 -3.47 -8.81
C LEU A 206 72.99 -2.77 -7.55
N GLY A 207 73.98 -3.33 -6.85
CA GLY A 207 74.56 -2.72 -5.64
C GLY A 207 75.27 -1.37 -5.88
N HIS A 208 75.65 -1.06 -7.12
CA HIS A 208 76.22 0.24 -7.50
C HIS A 208 75.18 1.35 -7.63
N PHE A 209 73.94 0.99 -7.99
CA PHE A 209 72.84 1.92 -7.96
C PHE A 209 72.30 1.92 -6.53
N LYS A 210 72.36 3.05 -5.83
CA LYS A 210 71.59 3.25 -4.59
C LYS A 210 70.08 3.36 -4.86
N LEU A 211 69.59 2.57 -5.81
CA LEU A 211 68.19 2.46 -6.20
C LEU A 211 67.47 1.42 -5.33
N ASN A 212 67.88 1.27 -4.07
CA ASN A 212 67.05 0.74 -2.97
C ASN A 212 65.88 1.70 -2.67
N SER A 213 65.21 2.19 -3.71
CA SER A 213 64.11 3.13 -3.61
C SER A 213 62.86 2.36 -3.23
N ALA A 214 61.99 3.00 -2.46
CA ALA A 214 60.64 2.54 -2.20
C ALA A 214 59.91 2.11 -3.50
N ILE A 215 60.31 2.65 -4.66
CA ILE A 215 59.72 2.29 -5.95
C ILE A 215 60.09 0.88 -6.45
N GLU A 216 61.27 0.36 -6.11
CA GLU A 216 61.68 -1.00 -6.50
C GLU A 216 60.98 -2.06 -5.65
N LEU A 217 60.82 -1.79 -4.34
CA LEU A 217 59.98 -2.58 -3.43
C LEU A 217 58.52 -2.67 -3.88
N VAL A 218 58.04 -1.61 -4.53
CA VAL A 218 56.67 -1.55 -5.06
C VAL A 218 56.57 -2.10 -6.49
N SER A 219 57.65 -2.12 -7.28
CA SER A 219 57.60 -2.64 -8.65
C SER A 219 57.58 -4.18 -8.71
N ASP A 220 57.95 -4.87 -7.63
CA ASP A 220 57.92 -6.33 -7.49
C ASP A 220 56.53 -6.89 -7.09
N GLU A 221 55.47 -6.09 -7.26
CA GLU A 221 54.08 -6.38 -6.85
C GLU A 221 53.32 -7.42 -7.70
N HIS A 222 54.00 -8.18 -8.57
CA HIS A 222 53.33 -9.20 -9.40
C HIS A 222 52.71 -10.36 -8.61
N GLU A 223 53.01 -10.48 -7.30
CA GLU A 223 52.20 -11.28 -6.36
C GLU A 223 51.13 -10.37 -5.73
N GLU A 224 49.98 -10.23 -6.41
CA GLU A 224 48.75 -9.57 -5.92
C GLU A 224 48.21 -10.31 -4.68
N TYR A 225 48.83 -10.11 -3.52
CA TYR A 225 48.25 -10.53 -2.25
C TYR A 225 47.23 -9.47 -1.82
N ASP A 226 45.94 -9.73 -2.03
CA ASP A 226 44.88 -8.86 -1.56
C ASP A 226 44.80 -8.94 -0.03
N LEU A 227 45.48 -8.00 0.64
CA LEU A 227 45.50 -7.87 2.09
C LEU A 227 44.09 -7.89 2.73
N LEU A 228 43.04 -7.50 1.98
CA LEU A 228 41.66 -7.42 2.46
C LEU A 228 40.83 -8.67 2.16
N GLN A 229 41.29 -9.54 1.26
CA GLN A 229 40.61 -10.77 0.84
C GLN A 229 41.60 -11.94 0.84
N ASN A 230 41.88 -12.46 2.03
CA ASN A 230 42.72 -13.64 2.24
C ASN A 230 41.91 -14.82 2.76
N GLU A 231 42.50 -16.03 2.74
CA GLU A 231 41.87 -17.24 3.30
C GLU A 231 41.56 -17.09 4.80
N GLU A 232 42.33 -16.25 5.51
CA GLU A 232 42.19 -16.00 6.95
C GLU A 232 41.34 -14.76 7.27
N LEU A 233 41.14 -13.84 6.31
CA LEU A 233 40.51 -12.55 6.57
C LEU A 233 39.70 -12.03 5.37
N GLN A 234 38.41 -11.80 5.60
CA GLN A 234 37.48 -11.22 4.62
C GLN A 234 36.80 -9.98 5.22
N VAL A 235 37.14 -8.80 4.70
CA VAL A 235 36.49 -7.54 5.12
C VAL A 235 35.22 -7.29 4.29
N ASP A 236 34.07 -7.57 4.88
CA ASP A 236 32.77 -7.29 4.26
C ASP A 236 32.41 -5.81 4.38
N PHE A 237 32.41 -5.07 3.27
CA PHE A 237 31.99 -3.66 3.24
C PHE A 237 30.46 -3.47 3.10
N THR A 238 29.69 -4.55 3.08
CA THR A 238 28.22 -4.52 2.93
C THR A 238 27.53 -3.57 3.92
N PRO A 239 27.87 -3.55 5.23
CA PRO A 239 27.22 -2.63 6.18
C PRO A 239 27.48 -1.15 5.87
N LEU A 240 28.66 -0.82 5.31
CA LEU A 240 29.00 0.53 4.88
C LEU A 240 28.16 0.94 3.67
N PHE A 241 28.05 0.06 2.68
CA PHE A 241 27.26 0.34 1.46
C PHE A 241 25.76 0.41 1.75
N GLU A 242 25.25 -0.48 2.59
CA GLU A 242 23.84 -0.46 3.01
C GLU A 242 23.52 0.87 3.73
N CYS A 243 24.39 1.28 4.66
CA CYS A 243 24.23 2.54 5.37
C CYS A 243 24.29 3.75 4.44
N LEU A 244 25.25 3.76 3.51
CA LEU A 244 25.39 4.80 2.49
C LEU A 244 24.11 4.92 1.64
N HIS A 245 23.60 3.79 1.14
CA HIS A 245 22.46 3.75 0.23
C HIS A 245 21.15 4.16 0.93
N ILE A 246 20.95 3.74 2.18
CA ILE A 246 19.78 4.12 2.98
C ILE A 246 19.80 5.61 3.29
N HIS A 247 20.93 6.17 3.69
CA HIS A 247 21.04 7.62 3.96
C HIS A 247 20.93 8.47 2.70
N GLN A 248 21.35 7.94 1.55
CA GLN A 248 21.13 8.57 0.25
C GLN A 248 19.64 8.60 -0.11
N SER A 249 18.94 7.48 0.09
CA SER A 249 17.50 7.37 -0.16
C SER A 249 16.67 8.28 0.76
N LEU A 250 17.13 8.47 2.01
CA LEU A 250 16.50 9.37 2.99
C LEU A 250 16.89 10.84 2.82
N GLY A 251 17.85 11.17 1.95
CA GLY A 251 18.34 12.54 1.75
C GLY A 251 19.15 13.12 2.93
N HIS A 252 19.69 12.27 3.81
CA HIS A 252 20.43 12.67 5.02
C HIS A 252 21.95 12.44 4.90
N MET A 253 22.49 12.49 3.69
CA MET A 253 23.90 12.20 3.41
C MET A 253 24.89 13.11 4.14
N ASP A 254 24.58 14.40 4.29
CA ASP A 254 25.50 15.34 4.95
C ASP A 254 25.68 15.03 6.43
N LYS A 255 24.58 14.66 7.11
CA LYS A 255 24.61 14.22 8.51
C LYS A 255 25.44 12.95 8.64
N PHE A 256 25.16 11.96 7.80
CA PHE A 256 25.90 10.71 7.77
C PHE A 256 27.42 10.92 7.56
N ARG A 257 27.81 11.73 6.57
CA ARG A 257 29.21 12.09 6.31
C ARG A 257 29.87 12.72 7.53
N SER A 258 29.18 13.64 8.20
CA SER A 258 29.71 14.30 9.39
C SER A 258 29.90 13.32 10.56
N GLU A 259 28.94 12.43 10.80
CA GLU A 259 29.00 11.43 11.87
C GLU A 259 30.09 10.38 11.59
N TYR A 260 30.16 9.87 10.36
CA TYR A 260 31.22 8.96 9.93
C TYR A 260 32.61 9.59 10.09
N ALA A 261 32.80 10.81 9.60
CA ALA A 261 34.07 11.53 9.70
C ALA A 261 34.48 11.78 11.17
N ASN A 262 33.52 12.12 12.04
CA ASN A 262 33.78 12.31 13.46
C ASN A 262 34.16 10.99 14.15
N THR A 263 33.47 9.88 13.85
CA THR A 263 33.81 8.56 14.40
C THR A 263 35.21 8.13 13.97
N ARG A 264 35.56 8.29 12.68
CA ARG A 264 36.91 7.99 12.20
C ARG A 264 37.99 8.91 12.80
N ARG A 265 37.70 10.19 13.02
CA ARG A 265 38.61 11.12 13.71
C ARG A 265 38.88 10.68 15.15
N ARG A 266 37.84 10.31 15.89
CA ARG A 266 37.98 9.78 17.27
C ARG A 266 38.76 8.48 17.30
N GLN A 267 38.51 7.55 16.37
CA GLN A 267 39.30 6.32 16.26
C GLN A 267 40.77 6.63 16.02
N LYS A 268 41.08 7.57 15.13
CA LYS A 268 42.46 8.05 14.90
C LYS A 268 43.10 8.63 16.16
N GLU A 269 42.40 9.47 16.91
CA GLU A 269 42.91 10.05 18.16
C GLU A 269 43.20 8.99 19.22
N LEU A 270 42.40 7.93 19.27
CA LEU A 270 42.59 6.81 20.20
C LEU A 270 43.75 5.87 19.82
N LEU A 271 44.21 5.90 18.57
CA LEU A 271 45.33 5.06 18.11
C LEU A 271 46.69 5.59 18.56
N ILE A 272 46.82 6.88 18.90
CA ILE A 272 48.11 7.47 19.27
C ILE A 272 48.20 7.55 20.80
N PRO A 273 49.01 6.70 21.46
CA PRO A 273 49.21 6.78 22.90
C PRO A 273 49.91 8.10 23.29
N PRO A 274 49.58 8.70 24.46
CA PRO A 274 50.13 9.98 24.89
C PRO A 274 51.64 9.95 25.20
N SER A 275 52.19 8.76 25.47
CA SER A 275 53.61 8.54 25.68
C SER A 275 53.96 7.11 25.29
N ILE A 276 55.01 6.94 24.48
CA ILE A 276 55.53 5.62 24.09
C ILE A 276 56.75 5.34 24.97
N THR A 277 56.68 4.28 25.76
CA THR A 277 57.80 3.84 26.61
C THR A 277 58.65 2.86 25.80
N LEU A 278 59.78 3.34 25.26
CA LEU A 278 60.71 2.56 24.44
C LEU A 278 61.72 1.74 25.27
N VAL A 279 61.28 1.19 26.39
CA VAL A 279 62.17 0.57 27.40
C VAL A 279 62.38 -0.94 27.16
N ASP A 280 61.56 -1.58 26.33
CA ASP A 280 61.72 -3.00 26.00
C ASP A 280 62.83 -3.23 24.96
N GLU A 281 63.73 -4.19 25.22
CA GLU A 281 64.86 -4.55 24.33
C GLU A 281 64.39 -5.03 22.93
N ASP A 282 63.17 -5.53 22.82
CA ASP A 282 62.59 -6.07 21.57
C ASP A 282 61.79 -5.04 20.76
N GLY A 283 61.54 -3.83 21.29
CA GLY A 283 60.74 -2.81 20.59
C GLY A 283 59.28 -3.22 20.30
N ALA A 284 58.75 -4.24 20.98
CA ALA A 284 57.43 -4.82 20.74
C ALA A 284 56.28 -3.78 20.84
N SER A 285 56.38 -2.83 21.78
CA SER A 285 55.39 -1.76 21.95
C SER A 285 55.33 -0.81 20.73
N LEU A 286 56.47 -0.56 20.09
CA LEU A 286 56.54 0.21 18.86
C LEU A 286 56.02 -0.60 17.66
N HIS A 287 56.31 -1.90 17.63
CA HIS A 287 55.84 -2.80 16.56
C HIS A 287 54.30 -2.85 16.54
N ASN A 288 53.67 -3.11 17.68
CA ASN A 288 52.21 -3.15 17.81
C ASN A 288 51.56 -1.81 17.40
N LEU A 289 52.18 -0.67 17.78
CA LEU A 289 51.69 0.64 17.37
C LEU A 289 51.78 0.83 15.84
N LEU A 290 52.89 0.41 15.22
CA LEU A 290 53.07 0.51 13.78
C LEU A 290 52.12 -0.40 13.02
N GLU A 291 51.82 -1.60 13.54
CA GLU A 291 50.80 -2.51 13.01
C GLU A 291 49.41 -1.86 13.06
N GLU A 292 48.99 -1.36 14.22
CA GLU A 292 47.71 -0.67 14.36
C GLU A 292 47.58 0.54 13.43
N MET A 293 48.64 1.35 13.30
CA MET A 293 48.67 2.50 12.40
C MET A 293 48.64 2.10 10.92
N ALA A 294 49.40 1.06 10.53
CA ALA A 294 49.43 0.55 9.17
C ALA A 294 48.07 -0.03 8.77
N GLY A 295 47.49 -0.84 9.64
CA GLY A 295 46.16 -1.41 9.48
C GLY A 295 45.07 -0.37 9.29
N PHE A 296 45.03 0.64 10.16
CA PHE A 296 44.09 1.75 10.02
C PHE A 296 44.26 2.50 8.69
N ALA A 297 45.50 2.72 8.25
CA ALA A 297 45.80 3.38 6.99
C ALA A 297 45.31 2.57 5.76
N ILE A 298 45.49 1.25 5.78
CA ILE A 298 45.04 0.35 4.70
C ILE A 298 43.52 0.34 4.61
N VAL A 299 42.83 0.25 5.75
CA VAL A 299 41.36 0.29 5.80
C VAL A 299 40.84 1.63 5.30
N GLU A 300 41.41 2.76 5.75
CA GLU A 300 40.95 4.09 5.30
C GLU A 300 41.21 4.32 3.82
N ARG A 301 42.28 3.75 3.27
CA ARG A 301 42.55 3.82 1.84
C ARG A 301 41.54 3.02 1.03
N SER A 302 41.24 1.80 1.48
CA SER A 302 40.30 0.92 0.78
C SER A 302 38.85 1.43 0.84
N THR A 303 38.43 2.02 1.96
CA THR A 303 37.14 2.73 2.04
C THR A 303 37.09 3.91 1.07
N MET A 304 38.17 4.68 0.94
CA MET A 304 38.25 5.83 0.04
C MET A 304 38.23 5.44 -1.45
N LYS A 305 38.89 4.33 -1.82
CA LYS A 305 38.84 3.80 -3.19
C LYS A 305 37.42 3.36 -3.57
N ARG A 306 36.70 2.71 -2.64
CA ARG A 306 35.35 2.21 -2.88
C ARG A 306 34.28 3.31 -2.81
N VAL A 307 34.46 4.30 -1.94
CA VAL A 307 33.51 5.41 -1.74
C VAL A 307 34.26 6.75 -1.66
N PRO A 308 34.61 7.35 -2.82
CA PRO A 308 35.42 8.58 -2.85
C PRO A 308 34.70 9.80 -2.27
N ASP A 309 33.37 9.82 -2.35
CA ASP A 309 32.55 10.96 -1.92
C ASP A 309 32.31 11.01 -0.40
N LEU A 310 32.72 10.00 0.35
CA LEU A 310 32.41 9.90 1.78
C LEU A 310 33.24 10.85 2.65
N ARG A 311 34.48 11.15 2.25
CA ARG A 311 35.43 11.91 3.08
C ARG A 311 36.41 12.70 2.22
N SER A 312 36.88 13.84 2.73
CA SER A 312 37.84 14.66 2.01
C SER A 312 39.23 13.97 1.97
N PRO A 313 39.98 14.05 0.85
CA PRO A 313 41.35 13.54 0.76
C PRO A 313 42.28 14.17 1.81
N VAL A 314 41.98 15.41 2.22
CA VAL A 314 42.77 16.16 3.19
C VAL A 314 42.70 15.52 4.58
N ASP A 315 41.53 15.05 5.00
CA ASP A 315 41.34 14.41 6.31
C ASP A 315 42.05 13.05 6.45
N VAL A 316 42.28 12.36 5.33
CA VAL A 316 42.97 11.06 5.26
C VAL A 316 44.49 11.24 5.10
N SER A 317 44.92 12.31 4.42
CA SER A 317 46.33 12.60 4.13
C SER A 317 47.22 12.87 5.36
N ILE A 318 46.62 13.10 6.54
CA ILE A 318 47.33 13.34 7.81
C ILE A 318 47.78 12.01 8.47
N ILE A 319 47.79 10.89 7.74
CA ILE A 319 48.40 9.64 8.20
C ILE A 319 49.82 9.56 7.60
N PRO A 320 50.89 9.47 8.43
CA PRO A 320 52.28 9.48 7.96
C PRO A 320 52.63 8.36 6.95
N CYS A 321 51.83 7.30 6.91
CA CYS A 321 52.01 6.15 6.02
C CYS A 321 51.51 6.34 4.58
N THR A 322 51.02 7.52 4.19
CA THR A 322 50.60 7.79 2.80
C THR A 322 51.73 7.61 1.77
N CYS A 323 53.00 7.60 2.20
CA CYS A 323 54.13 7.25 1.32
C CYS A 323 54.29 5.73 1.10
N LEU A 324 53.82 4.88 2.02
CA LEU A 324 53.85 3.41 1.87
C LEU A 324 52.70 2.87 1.03
N LEU A 325 51.59 3.61 0.98
CA LEU A 325 50.34 3.21 0.32
C LEU A 325 49.97 4.19 -0.79
N ARG A 326 50.91 4.58 -1.65
CA ARG A 326 50.64 5.51 -2.77
C ARG A 326 50.41 4.81 -4.12
N GLN A 327 50.36 3.49 -4.19
CA GLN A 327 50.14 2.75 -5.43
C GLN A 327 48.90 1.87 -5.35
N GLU A 328 47.86 2.36 -6.01
CA GLU A 328 46.68 1.67 -6.58
C GLU A 328 46.09 2.67 -7.60
N MET A 329 46.96 3.16 -8.49
CA MET A 329 46.60 3.72 -9.79
C MET A 329 47.25 2.85 -10.83
#